data_AF-A0A1Y0I078-F1
#
_entry.id   AF-A0A1Y0I078-F1
#
_cell.length_a   1.000
_cell.length_b   1.000
_cell.length_c   1.000
_cell.angle_alpha   90.00
_cell.angle_beta   90.00
_cell.angle_gamma   90.00
#
_symmetry.space_group_name_H-M   'P 1'
#
loop_
_entity.id
_entity.type
_entity.pdbx_description
1 polymer ?
#
loop_
_entity_poly.entity_id
_entity_poly.type
_entity_poly.pdbx_seq_one_letter_code
_entity_poly.pdbx_strand_id
1 'polypeptide(L)'
;MSWDWVPARPGEEDGSDGGPSPALRRAVTVLAVLLTAAFAVYWVTVGLRQQADACVADRPAGVAAQDVVTTWRWWPPGYECGYATAVEDVARA
;
A
#
# COMPACT_ATOMS: atom_id res chain seq x y z
N MET A 1 2.86 -47.38 23.95
CA MET A 1 2.27 -48.07 22.78
C MET A 1 2.95 -47.50 21.55
N SER A 2 3.86 -48.26 20.92
CA SER A 2 4.50 -47.85 19.67
C SER A 2 3.61 -48.24 18.49
N TRP A 3 3.63 -47.41 17.45
CA TRP A 3 2.82 -47.57 16.24
C TRP A 3 3.60 -48.30 15.15
N ASP A 4 4.49 -49.23 15.53
CA ASP A 4 5.40 -49.93 14.62
C ASP A 4 4.68 -50.84 13.60
N TRP A 5 3.37 -51.05 13.78
CA TRP A 5 2.53 -51.84 12.88
C TRP A 5 1.93 -51.02 11.72
N VAL A 6 2.00 -49.69 11.77
CA VAL A 6 1.50 -48.83 10.69
C VAL A 6 2.58 -48.76 9.61
N PRO A 7 2.32 -49.20 8.37
CA PRO A 7 3.29 -49.09 7.29
C PRO A 7 3.66 -47.63 7.06
N ALA A 8 4.95 -47.36 6.82
CA ALA A 8 5.40 -46.03 6.44
C ALA A 8 4.61 -45.56 5.21
N ARG A 9 4.20 -44.28 5.22
CA ARG A 9 3.54 -43.71 4.04
C ARG A 9 4.58 -43.61 2.91
N PRO A 10 4.16 -43.80 1.64
CA PRO A 10 5.08 -43.64 0.51
C PRO A 10 5.78 -42.27 0.58
N GLY A 11 7.12 -42.27 0.69
CA GLY A 11 7.95 -41.06 0.80
C GLY A 11 8.46 -40.73 2.21
N GLU A 12 7.92 -41.36 3.26
CA GLU A 12 8.34 -41.11 4.65
C GLU A 12 9.68 -41.76 5.01
N GLU A 13 10.07 -42.80 4.27
CA GLU A 13 11.31 -43.57 4.42
C GLU A 13 12.57 -42.75 4.09
N ASP A 14 12.44 -41.74 3.22
CA ASP A 14 13.53 -40.84 2.81
C ASP A 14 13.60 -39.56 3.66
N GLY A 15 12.78 -39.44 4.72
CA GLY A 15 12.62 -38.21 5.51
C GLY A 15 12.00 -37.04 4.72
N SER A 16 11.55 -37.32 3.51
CA SER A 16 10.91 -36.37 2.62
C SER A 16 9.41 -36.47 2.85
N ASP A 17 8.94 -35.90 3.96
CA ASP A 17 7.52 -35.53 4.13
C ASP A 17 7.11 -34.87 2.81
N GLY A 18 6.34 -35.55 1.95
CA GLY A 18 6.18 -35.25 0.51
C GLY A 18 5.60 -33.87 0.14
N GLY A 19 5.58 -32.93 1.07
CA GLY A 19 5.31 -31.52 0.87
C GLY A 19 6.53 -30.71 0.37
N PRO A 20 6.28 -29.46 -0.04
CA PRO A 20 7.30 -28.57 -0.56
C PRO A 20 8.42 -28.33 0.45
N SER A 21 9.67 -28.21 -0.05
CA SER A 21 10.85 -28.03 0.79
C SER A 21 10.73 -26.78 1.70
N PRO A 22 11.35 -26.76 2.89
CA PRO A 22 11.31 -25.60 3.79
C PRO A 22 11.80 -24.31 3.13
N ALA A 23 12.81 -24.42 2.25
CA ALA A 23 13.32 -23.31 1.47
C ALA A 23 12.28 -22.76 0.49
N LEU A 24 11.53 -23.63 -0.20
CA LEU A 24 10.46 -23.21 -1.10
C LEU A 24 9.33 -22.52 -0.33
N ARG A 25 8.91 -23.08 0.82
CA ARG A 25 7.89 -22.44 1.67
C ARG A 25 8.32 -21.04 2.08
N ARG A 26 9.56 -20.89 2.55
CA ARG A 26 10.12 -19.58 2.95
C ARG A 26 10.16 -18.60 1.78
N ALA A 27 10.61 -19.03 0.61
CA ALA A 27 10.65 -18.18 -0.58
C ALA A 27 9.25 -17.69 -0.97
N VAL A 28 8.26 -18.59 -0.98
CA VAL A 28 6.86 -18.23 -1.27
C VAL A 28 6.30 -17.25 -0.24
N THR A 29 6.57 -17.46 1.05
CA THR A 29 6.12 -16.53 2.09
C THR A 29 6.76 -15.15 1.92
N VAL A 30 8.06 -15.08 1.66
CA VAL A 30 8.76 -13.81 1.41
C VAL A 30 8.17 -13.12 0.18
N LEU A 31 7.95 -13.86 -0.91
CA LEU A 31 7.36 -13.32 -2.13
C LEU A 31 5.95 -12.77 -1.87
N ALA A 32 5.12 -13.52 -1.15
CA ALA A 32 3.78 -13.09 -0.77
C ALA A 32 3.81 -11.80 0.05
N VAL A 33 4.69 -11.72 1.07
CA VAL A 33 4.84 -10.52 1.90
C VAL A 33 5.29 -9.32 1.06
N LEU A 34 6.28 -9.49 0.18
CA LEU A 34 6.77 -8.42 -0.69
C LEU A 34 5.69 -7.94 -1.65
N LEU A 35 4.92 -8.86 -2.25
CA LEU A 35 3.82 -8.53 -3.14
C LEU A 35 2.70 -7.79 -2.40
N THR A 36 2.30 -8.26 -1.21
CA THR A 36 1.30 -7.59 -0.38
C THR A 36 1.77 -6.18 0.02
N ALA A 37 3.03 -6.02 0.40
CA ALA A 37 3.61 -4.72 0.72
C ALA A 37 3.60 -3.78 -0.50
N ALA A 38 4.03 -4.27 -1.67
CA ALA A 38 3.99 -3.49 -2.91
C ALA A 38 2.56 -3.08 -3.28
N PHE A 39 1.60 -3.99 -3.12
CA PHE A 39 0.19 -3.71 -3.40
C PHE A 39 -0.38 -2.67 -2.43
N ALA A 40 -0.07 -2.76 -1.14
CA ALA A 40 -0.47 -1.78 -0.15
C ALA A 40 0.10 -0.39 -0.47
N VAL A 41 1.39 -0.30 -0.81
CA VAL A 41 2.04 0.95 -1.21
C VAL A 41 1.39 1.53 -2.46
N TYR A 42 1.11 0.70 -3.47
CA TYR A 42 0.41 1.14 -4.68
C TYR A 42 -0.97 1.72 -4.36
N TRP A 43 -1.76 1.00 -3.55
CA TRP A 43 -3.11 1.43 -3.18
C TRP A 43 -3.11 2.76 -2.42
N VAL A 44 -2.19 2.91 -1.46
CA VAL A 44 -1.99 4.17 -0.74
C VAL A 44 -1.63 5.27 -1.74
N THR A 45 -0.63 5.06 -2.59
CA THR A 45 -0.18 6.08 -3.56
C THR A 45 -1.31 6.53 -4.50
N VAL A 46 -2.13 5.59 -5.00
CA VAL A 46 -3.25 5.90 -5.88
C VAL A 46 -4.36 6.65 -5.15
N GLY A 47 -4.76 6.19 -3.96
CA GLY A 47 -5.76 6.88 -3.15
C GLY A 47 -5.33 8.29 -2.79
N LEU A 48 -4.03 8.48 -2.52
CA LEU A 48 -3.45 9.78 -2.24
C LEU A 48 -3.45 10.71 -3.46
N ARG A 49 -3.17 10.21 -4.66
CA ARG A 49 -3.27 11.00 -5.90
C ARG A 49 -4.70 11.46 -6.18
N GLN A 50 -5.69 10.58 -5.97
CA GLN A 50 -7.10 10.95 -6.15
C GLN A 50 -7.52 12.10 -5.21
N GLN A 51 -6.96 12.18 -3.99
CA GLN A 51 -7.21 13.31 -3.10
C GLN A 51 -6.58 14.62 -3.59
N ALA A 52 -5.39 14.56 -4.18
CA ALA A 52 -4.76 15.74 -4.78
C ALA A 52 -5.56 16.25 -5.99
N ASP A 53 -6.03 15.33 -6.85
CA ASP A 53 -6.87 15.69 -7.99
C ASP A 53 -8.24 16.27 -7.55
N ALA A 54 -8.79 15.78 -6.43
CA ALA A 54 -10.00 16.32 -5.83
C ALA A 54 -9.82 17.79 -5.39
N CYS A 55 -8.65 18.18 -4.86
CA CYS A 55 -8.37 19.58 -4.52
C CYS A 55 -8.51 20.52 -5.72
N VAL A 56 -8.10 20.06 -6.91
CA VAL A 56 -8.21 20.83 -8.16
C VAL A 56 -9.64 20.86 -8.69
N ALA A 57 -10.38 19.76 -8.53
CA ALA A 57 -11.78 19.67 -8.92
C ALA A 57 -12.69 20.56 -8.05
N ASP A 58 -12.46 20.57 -6.72
CA ASP A 58 -13.26 21.31 -5.73
C ASP A 58 -12.78 22.76 -5.54
N ARG A 59 -11.92 23.27 -6.43
CA ARG A 59 -11.38 24.63 -6.30
C ARG A 59 -12.49 25.69 -6.32
N PRO A 60 -12.40 26.73 -5.47
CA PRO A 60 -13.37 27.81 -5.47
C PRO A 60 -13.29 28.65 -6.76
N ALA A 61 -14.41 29.29 -7.11
CA ALA A 61 -14.52 30.08 -8.33
C ALA A 61 -13.49 31.22 -8.35
N GLY A 62 -12.70 31.29 -9.43
CA GLY A 62 -11.66 32.31 -9.62
C GLY A 62 -10.23 31.86 -9.27
N VAL A 63 -10.03 30.68 -8.68
CA VAL A 63 -8.69 30.11 -8.44
C VAL A 63 -8.28 29.27 -9.65
N ALA A 64 -7.13 29.50 -10.27
CA ALA A 64 -6.66 28.67 -11.38
C ALA A 64 -6.16 27.30 -10.87
N ALA A 65 -6.18 26.27 -11.73
CA ALA A 65 -5.71 24.94 -11.34
C ALA A 65 -4.24 24.93 -10.89
N GLN A 66 -3.41 25.84 -11.43
CA GLN A 66 -2.01 25.99 -11.06
C GLN A 66 -1.79 26.64 -9.68
N ASP A 67 -2.81 27.28 -9.10
CA ASP A 67 -2.73 28.00 -7.82
C ASP A 67 -3.21 27.11 -6.64
N VAL A 68 -3.46 25.84 -6.91
CA VAL A 68 -3.83 24.83 -5.92
C VAL A 68 -2.56 24.20 -5.37
N VAL A 69 -2.31 24.39 -4.08
CA VAL A 69 -1.16 23.80 -3.38
C VAL A 69 -1.64 22.62 -2.55
N THR A 70 -1.07 21.44 -2.78
CA THR A 70 -1.39 20.23 -2.00
C THR A 70 -0.26 19.91 -1.03
N THR A 71 -0.54 19.94 0.27
CA THR A 71 0.45 19.59 1.31
C THR A 71 0.17 18.21 1.87
N TRP A 72 1.18 17.34 1.90
CA TRP A 72 1.05 16.01 2.50
C TRP A 72 0.95 16.12 4.03
N ARG A 73 -0.09 15.52 4.61
CA ARG A 73 -0.26 15.39 6.04
C ARG A 73 -0.25 13.91 6.43
N TRP A 74 0.54 13.57 7.43
CA TRP A 74 0.67 12.19 7.89
C TRP A 74 -0.45 11.77 8.87
N TRP A 75 -1.13 12.71 9.53
CA TRP A 75 -2.25 12.42 10.44
C TRP A 75 -3.36 13.50 10.46
N PRO A 76 -4.64 13.16 10.20
CA PRO A 76 -5.03 11.94 9.46
C PRO A 76 -4.37 11.94 8.08
N PRO A 77 -3.97 10.76 7.56
CA PRO A 77 -3.24 10.66 6.31
C PRO A 77 -4.07 11.19 5.14
N GLY A 78 -3.53 12.14 4.41
CA GLY A 78 -4.20 12.76 3.29
C GLY A 78 -3.49 14.02 2.79
N TYR A 79 -4.09 14.67 1.82
CA TYR A 79 -3.65 15.98 1.35
C TYR A 79 -4.51 17.10 1.92
N GLU A 80 -3.85 18.18 2.32
CA GLU A 80 -4.51 19.45 2.65
C GLU A 80 -4.44 20.38 1.44
N CYS A 81 -5.59 20.89 1.01
CA CYS A 81 -5.71 21.78 -0.14
C CYS A 81 -5.56 23.25 0.32
N GLY A 82 -4.50 23.92 -0.11
CA GLY A 82 -4.33 25.36 0.00
C GLY A 82 -4.71 26.04 -1.31
N TYR A 83 -5.45 27.15 -1.23
CA TYR A 83 -5.85 27.94 -2.38
C TYR A 83 -5.31 29.35 -2.22
N ALA A 84 -4.44 29.80 -3.12
CA ALA A 84 -4.06 31.21 -3.16
C ALA A 84 -5.25 32.00 -3.71
N THR A 85 -5.96 32.74 -2.85
CA THR A 85 -7.04 33.62 -3.31
C THR A 85 -6.46 35.01 -3.59
N ALA A 86 -6.86 35.63 -4.70
CA ALA A 86 -6.46 37.00 -5.05
C ALA A 86 -6.80 38.04 -3.95
N VAL A 87 -7.67 37.70 -3.00
CA VAL A 87 -8.05 38.54 -1.86
C VAL A 87 -6.93 38.61 -0.81
N GLU A 88 -6.14 37.55 -0.62
CA GLU A 88 -5.00 37.56 0.31
C GLU A 88 -3.82 38.38 -0.20
N ASP A 89 -3.67 38.51 -1.52
CA ASP A 89 -2.61 39.36 -2.12
C ASP A 89 -2.92 40.85 -1.98
N VAL A 90 -4.20 41.26 -1.97
CA VAL A 90 -4.60 42.65 -1.71
C VAL A 90 -4.42 43.02 -0.23
N ALA A 91 -4.60 42.06 0.69
CA ALA A 91 -4.42 42.31 2.12
C ALA A 91 -2.95 42.36 2.57
N ARG A 92 -2.02 41.90 1.72
CA ARG A 92 -0.57 41.89 1.99
C ARG A 92 0.19 43.01 1.25
N ALA A 93 -0.50 43.80 0.42
CA ALA A 93 0.07 44.93 -0.34
C ALA A 93 -0.11 46.28 0.37
#